data_AF-A0A428Z6R8-F1
#
_entry.id   AF-A0A428Z6R8-F1
#
_cell.length_a   1.000
_cell.length_b   1.000
_cell.length_c   1.000
_cell.angle_alpha   90.00
_cell.angle_beta   90.00
_cell.angle_gamma   90.00
#
_symmetry.space_group_name_H-M   'P 1'
#
loop_
_entity.id
_entity.type
_entity.pdbx_description
1 polymer ?
#
loop_
_entity_poly.entity_id
_entity_poly.type
_entity_poly.pdbx_seq_one_letter_code
_entity_poly.pdbx_strand_id
1 'polypeptide(L)' 'MLAQEAATNINPGLAMIGYGLGAIGPGIGVGVIFAAVINGTARQPEAEGKLRGIAFSTFILTEVLALIGLVLFFIASA' A
#
# COMPACT_ATOMS: atom_id res chain seq x y z
N MET A 1 -16.10 10.98 30.72
CA MET A 1 -16.63 9.91 29.85
C MET A 1 -17.61 10.50 28.82
N LEU A 2 -17.22 11.60 28.15
CA LEU A 2 -18.10 12.40 27.26
C LEU A 2 -17.41 12.77 25.94
N ALA A 3 -16.56 11.90 25.39
CA ALA A 3 -15.95 12.12 24.06
C ALA A 3 -16.08 10.89 23.15
N GLN A 4 -17.05 10.02 23.44
CA GLN A 4 -17.39 8.89 22.57
C GLN A 4 -18.75 9.16 21.94
N GLU A 5 -18.83 10.24 21.18
CA GLU A 5 -20.02 10.57 20.39
C GLU A 5 -19.61 11.20 19.06
N ALA A 6 -19.07 10.35 18.20
CA ALA A 6 -19.16 10.42 16.74
C ALA A 6 -18.59 9.12 16.15
N ALA A 7 -18.97 7.96 16.69
CA ALA A 7 -18.82 6.72 15.94
C ALA A 7 -19.85 6.79 14.81
N THR A 8 -19.48 7.41 13.69
CA THR A 8 -20.19 7.18 12.44
C THR A 8 -20.11 5.69 12.19
N ASN A 9 -21.22 4.98 12.44
CA ASN A 9 -21.41 3.59 12.07
C ASN A 9 -21.33 3.52 10.54
N ILE A 10 -20.12 3.54 9.99
CA ILE A 10 -19.90 3.41 8.56
C ILE A 10 -20.28 1.98 8.21
N ASN A 11 -21.15 1.82 7.23
CA ASN A 11 -21.55 0.50 6.74
C ASN A 11 -20.27 -0.31 6.45
N PRO A 12 -20.08 -1.50 7.07
CA PRO A 12 -18.86 -2.29 6.89
C PRO A 12 -18.54 -2.60 5.42
N GLY A 13 -19.57 -2.75 4.58
CA GLY A 13 -19.40 -2.91 3.14
C GLY A 13 -18.82 -1.67 2.45
N LEU A 14 -19.20 -0.47 2.90
CA LEU A 14 -18.64 0.78 2.38
C LEU A 14 -17.18 0.99 2.84
N ALA A 15 -16.86 0.60 4.07
CA ALA A 15 -15.48 0.59 4.57
C ALA A 15 -14.59 -0.37 3.74
N MET A 16 -15.10 -1.57 3.43
CA MET A 16 -14.40 -2.55 2.58
C MET A 16 -14.15 -2.03 1.16
N ILE A 17 -15.14 -1.37 0.56
CA ILE A 17 -14.99 -0.75 -0.77
C ILE A 17 -13.95 0.38 -0.72
N GLY A 18 -14.00 1.23 0.30
CA GLY A 18 -13.03 2.32 0.49
C GLY A 18 -11.60 1.81 0.60
N TYR A 19 -11.38 0.77 1.41
CA TYR A 19 -10.07 0.13 1.52
C TYR A 19 -9.65 -0.54 0.20
N GLY A 20 -10.55 -1.28 -0.45
CA GLY A 20 -10.27 -1.95 -1.72
C GLY A 20 -9.86 -0.98 -2.83
N LEU A 21 -10.50 0.19 -2.90
CA LEU A 21 -10.11 1.25 -3.82
C LEU A 21 -8.76 1.88 -3.44
N GLY A 22 -8.53 2.09 -2.14
CA GLY A 22 -7.24 2.58 -1.62
C GLY A 22 -6.07 1.65 -1.92
N ALA A 23 -6.32 0.33 -1.94
CA ALA A 23 -5.31 -0.70 -2.23
C ALA A 23 -4.86 -0.74 -3.71
N ILE A 24 -5.58 -0.08 -4.63
CA ILE A 24 -5.21 -0.03 -6.05
C ILE A 24 -3.88 0.69 -6.26
N GLY A 25 -3.68 1.83 -5.59
CA GLY A 25 -2.44 2.61 -5.66
C GLY A 25 -1.19 1.78 -5.35
N PRO A 26 -1.11 1.12 -4.18
CA PRO A 26 -0.01 0.23 -3.85
C PRO A 26 0.09 -0.95 -4.81
N GLY A 27 -1.01 -1.59 -5.21
CA GLY A 27 -0.97 -2.68 -6.20
C GLY A 27 -0.28 -2.28 -7.51
N ILE A 28 -0.57 -1.08 -8.03
CA ILE A 28 0.10 -0.53 -9.21
C ILE A 28 1.56 -0.18 -8.91
N GLY A 29 1.83 0.50 -7.79
CA GLY A 29 3.17 0.91 -7.40
C GLY A 29 4.14 -0.26 -7.28
N VAL A 30 3.73 -1.33 -6.61
CA VAL A 30 4.49 -2.58 -6.48
C VAL A 30 4.77 -3.16 -7.87
N GLY A 31 3.75 -3.26 -8.73
CA GLY A 31 3.91 -3.77 -10.10
C GLY A 31 4.95 -2.99 -10.92
N VAL A 32 4.90 -1.66 -10.88
CA VAL A 32 5.83 -0.79 -11.60
C VAL A 32 7.26 -0.91 -11.03
N ILE A 33 7.42 -0.92 -9.70
CA ILE A 33 8.71 -1.02 -9.04
C ILE A 33 9.43 -2.32 -9.46
N PHE A 34 8.76 -3.46 -9.36
CA PHE A 34 9.39 -4.75 -9.68
C PHE A 34 9.55 -4.97 -11.19
N ALA A 35 8.67 -4.41 -12.03
CA ALA A 35 8.90 -4.38 -13.47
C ALA A 35 10.18 -3.61 -13.83
N ALA A 36 10.47 -2.50 -13.16
CA ALA A 36 11.71 -1.74 -13.37
C ALA A 36 12.95 -2.53 -12.94
N VAL A 37 12.88 -3.30 -11.83
CA VAL A 37 13.95 -4.21 -11.42
C VAL A 37 14.19 -5.27 -12.47
N ILE A 38 13.15 -5.97 -12.93
CA ILE A 38 13.28 -7.06 -13.91
C ILE A 38 13.92 -6.54 -15.20
N ASN A 39 13.41 -5.42 -15.74
CA ASN A 39 13.94 -4.82 -16.96
C ASN A 39 15.36 -4.26 -16.79
N GLY A 40 15.69 -3.73 -15.61
CA GLY A 40 17.01 -3.22 -15.27
C GLY A 40 18.04 -4.34 -15.15
N THR A 41 17.71 -5.40 -14.41
CA THR A 41 18.56 -6.59 -14.23
C THR A 41 18.76 -7.33 -15.54
N ALA A 42 17.74 -7.44 -16.39
CA ALA A 42 17.87 -8.05 -17.71
C ALA A 42 18.86 -7.30 -18.63
N ARG A 43 19.03 -5.98 -18.43
CA ARG A 43 20.00 -5.16 -19.16
C ARG A 43 21.39 -5.16 -18.53
N GLN A 44 21.46 -5.19 -17.20
CA GLN A 44 22.70 -5.11 -16.43
C GLN A 44 22.62 -6.04 -15.20
N PRO A 45 22.99 -7.32 -15.34
CA PRO A 45 22.93 -8.30 -14.25
C PRO A 45 23.76 -7.91 -13.03
N GLU A 46 24.91 -7.26 -13.23
CA GLU A 46 25.78 -6.79 -12.15
C GLU A 46 25.14 -5.70 -11.27
N ALA A 47 24.12 -5.02 -11.78
CA ALA A 47 23.39 -4.00 -11.04
C ALA A 47 22.24 -4.55 -10.19
N GLU A 48 21.93 -5.86 -10.26
CA GLU A 48 20.77 -6.47 -9.59
C GLU A 48 20.70 -6.13 -8.10
N GLY A 49 21.81 -6.30 -7.36
CA GLY A 49 21.84 -6.05 -5.93
C GLY A 49 21.48 -4.61 -5.57
N LYS A 50 21.97 -3.63 -6.36
CA LYS A 50 21.64 -2.22 -6.19
C LYS A 50 20.18 -1.92 -6.55
N LEU A 51 19.69 -2.49 -7.66
CA LEU A 51 18.30 -2.31 -8.10
C LEU A 51 17.31 -2.87 -7.09
N ARG A 52 17.59 -4.05 -6.51
CA ARG A 52 16.76 -4.65 -5.45
C ARG A 52 16.76 -3.81 -4.18
N GLY A 53 17.92 -3.25 -3.77
CA GLY A 53 18.00 -2.36 -2.61
C GLY A 53 17.14 -1.09 -2.77
N ILE A 54 17.20 -0.46 -3.95
CA ILE A 54 16.35 0.69 -4.29
C ILE A 54 14.88 0.27 -4.29
N ALA A 55 14.56 -0.86 -4.93
CA ALA A 55 13.19 -1.34 -5.06
C ALA A 55 12.53 -1.63 -3.71
N PHE A 56 13.23 -2.23 -2.75
CA PHE A 56 12.67 -2.44 -1.41
C PHE A 56 12.46 -1.13 -0.66
N SER A 57 13.35 -0.14 -0.83
CA SER A 57 13.16 1.18 -0.23
C SER A 57 11.92 1.87 -0.78
N THR A 58 11.70 1.82 -2.10
CA THR A 58 10.50 2.43 -2.72
C THR A 58 9.23 1.62 -2.46
N PHE A 59 9.33 0.29 -2.41
CA PHE A 59 8.24 -0.62 -2.06
C PHE A 59 7.66 -0.30 -0.69
N ILE A 60 8.52 -0.07 0.31
CA ILE A 60 8.06 0.29 1.67
C ILE A 60 7.26 1.61 1.64
N LEU A 61 7.72 2.61 0.88
CA LEU A 61 6.97 3.88 0.75
C LEU A 61 5.60 3.66 0.09
N THR A 62 5.51 2.75 -0.88
CA THR A 62 4.25 2.36 -1.52
C THR A 62 3.32 1.63 -0.55
N GLU A 63 3.83 0.67 0.22
CA GLU A 63 3.05 -0.13 1.18
C GLU A 63 2.61 0.64 2.42
N VAL A 64 3.35 1.68 2.86
CA VAL A 64 2.93 2.50 4.01
C VAL A 64 1.53 3.10 3.78
N LEU A 65 1.21 3.49 2.55
CA LEU A 65 -0.13 3.99 2.20
C LEU A 65 -1.19 2.88 2.27
N ALA A 66 -0.87 1.65 1.85
CA ALA A 66 -1.73 0.49 1.97
C ALA A 66 -2.05 0.17 3.44
N LEU A 67 -1.00 0.14 4.27
CA LEU A 67 -1.09 -0.17 5.69
C LEU A 67 -1.86 0.92 6.46
N ILE A 68 -1.65 2.20 6.13
CA ILE A 68 -2.48 3.28 6.70
C ILE A 68 -3.95 3.08 6.32
N GLY A 69 -4.23 2.76 5.06
CA GLY A 69 -5.60 2.46 4.61
C GLY A 69 -6.22 1.27 5.36
N LEU A 70 -5.44 0.21 5.61
CA LEU A 70 -5.88 -0.97 6.37
C LEU A 70 -6.18 -0.63 7.84
N VAL A 71 -5.33 0.18 8.47
CA VAL A 71 -5.56 0.66 9.84
C VAL A 71 -6.82 1.50 9.92
N LEU A 72 -7.01 2.43 8.98
CA LEU A 72 -8.22 3.26 8.92
C LEU A 72 -9.48 2.42 8.68
N PHE A 73 -9.39 1.36 7.87
CA PHE A 73 -10.48 0.40 7.70
C PHE A 73 -10.91 -0.20 9.04
N PHE A 74 -9.98 -0.77 9.80
CA PHE A 74 -10.30 -1.35 11.11
C PHE A 74 -10.85 -0.32 12.11
N ILE A 75 -10.37 0.92 12.09
CA ILE A 75 -10.89 2.00 12.95
C ILE A 75 -12.32 2.37 12.55
N ALA A 76 -12.62 2.43 11.25
CA ALA A 76 -13.92 2.86 10.74
C ALA A 76 -14.98 1.75 10.75
N SER A 77 -14.58 0.49 10.81
CA SER A 77 -15.47 -0.68 10.81
C SER A 77 -15.62 -1.36 12.18
N ALA A 78 -14.94 -0.86 13.22
CA ALA A 78 -14.98 -1.39 14.58
C ALA A 78 -16.20 -0.87 15.38
#